data_AF-F8QB80-F1
#
_entry.id   AF-F8QB80-F1
#
_cell.length_a   1.000
_cell.length_b   1.000
_cell.length_c   1.000
_cell.angle_alpha   90.00
_cell.angle_beta   90.00
_cell.angle_gamma   90.00
#
_symmetry.space_group_name_H-M   'P 1'
#
loop_
_entity.id
_entity.type
_entity.pdbx_description
1 polymer ?
#
loop_
_entity_poly.entity_id
_entity_poly.type
_entity_poly.pdbx_seq_one_letter_code
_entity_poly.pdbx_strand_id
1 'polypeptide(L)'
;MSHSPSIISLPKSSTAKPKLHSMACPIIKHIASLAHKAMRLFTVTEKGFPKPLSHQSICWDLLVKATAAENDSGLVDRMKEIQDDQVLKFQLLQYMWKGSTQVIGELISKAKISVPPTYGIKNTHKDRLSDTIYWIINSGAFINNSIDLKEKMSDTNQPWKNNIIKILFQAQ
;
A
#
# COMPACT_ATOMS: atom_id res chain seq x y z
N MET A 1 -44.20 31.95 7.43
CA MET A 1 -43.00 31.95 6.58
C MET A 1 -41.92 31.16 7.32
N SER A 2 -41.61 29.95 6.85
CA SER A 2 -40.63 29.06 7.45
C SER A 2 -39.63 28.68 6.36
N HIS A 3 -38.42 29.21 6.43
CA HIS A 3 -37.33 28.85 5.52
C HIS A 3 -36.71 27.54 5.99
N SER A 4 -36.91 26.46 5.24
CA SER A 4 -36.10 25.26 5.36
C SER A 4 -34.72 25.52 4.75
N PRO A 5 -33.61 25.12 5.41
CA PRO A 5 -32.27 25.31 4.88
C PRO A 5 -32.01 24.36 3.71
N SER A 6 -31.56 24.93 2.59
CA SER A 6 -31.10 24.19 1.43
C SER A 6 -29.92 23.29 1.81
N ILE A 7 -30.12 21.97 1.76
CA ILE A 7 -29.05 21.00 1.87
C ILE A 7 -28.14 21.19 0.66
N ILE A 8 -26.95 21.75 0.89
CA ILE A 8 -25.86 21.73 -0.08
C ILE A 8 -25.49 20.27 -0.29
N SER A 9 -25.90 19.72 -1.42
CA SER A 9 -25.51 18.38 -1.85
C SER A 9 -24.02 18.40 -2.17
N LEU A 10 -23.24 17.60 -1.42
CA LEU A 10 -21.86 17.31 -1.79
C LEU A 10 -21.83 16.71 -3.21
N PRO A 11 -20.85 17.07 -4.05
CA PRO A 11 -20.73 16.48 -5.37
C PRO A 11 -20.57 14.97 -5.23
N LYS A 12 -21.44 14.23 -5.94
CA LYS A 12 -21.40 12.77 -6.04
C LYS A 12 -19.98 12.36 -6.40
N SER A 13 -19.38 11.52 -5.56
CA SER A 13 -18.13 10.80 -5.82
C SER A 13 -18.23 10.15 -7.21
N SER A 14 -17.56 10.78 -8.19
CA SER A 14 -17.38 10.17 -9.51
C SER A 14 -16.62 8.86 -9.33
N THR A 15 -17.26 7.76 -9.69
CA THR A 15 -16.69 6.41 -9.71
C THR A 15 -15.66 6.23 -10.84
N ALA A 16 -15.37 7.29 -11.62
CA ALA A 16 -14.41 7.25 -12.70
C ALA A 16 -12.98 7.31 -12.17
N LYS A 17 -12.29 6.18 -12.28
CA LYS A 17 -10.88 6.00 -11.92
C LYS A 17 -10.01 6.98 -12.73
N PRO A 18 -9.24 7.90 -12.10
CA PRO A 18 -8.28 8.71 -12.83
C PRO A 18 -7.20 7.79 -13.41
N LYS A 19 -7.13 7.74 -14.73
CA LYS A 19 -6.16 6.96 -15.50
C LYS A 19 -5.07 7.93 -15.94
N LEU A 20 -3.80 7.52 -15.94
CA LEU A 20 -2.64 8.37 -16.29
C LEU A 20 -2.82 9.19 -17.60
N HIS A 21 -3.61 8.68 -18.56
CA HIS A 21 -3.96 9.39 -19.78
C HIS A 21 -4.77 10.70 -19.59
N SER A 22 -5.36 10.93 -18.40
CA SER A 22 -6.11 12.16 -18.09
C SER A 22 -5.18 13.31 -17.67
N MET A 23 -3.91 13.02 -17.41
CA MET A 23 -2.87 14.00 -17.14
C MET A 23 -2.11 14.23 -18.44
N ALA A 24 -2.53 15.19 -19.26
CA ALA A 24 -1.98 15.40 -20.60
C ALA A 24 -0.50 15.85 -20.60
N CYS A 25 -0.08 16.57 -19.56
CA CYS A 25 1.27 17.13 -19.44
C CYS A 25 2.34 16.05 -19.18
N PRO A 26 3.41 15.97 -19.99
CA PRO A 26 4.52 15.02 -19.79
C PRO A 26 5.17 15.13 -18.41
N ILE A 27 5.33 16.35 -17.90
CA ILE A 27 5.93 16.60 -16.58
C ILE A 27 5.05 16.03 -15.47
N ILE A 28 3.73 16.21 -15.54
CA ILE A 28 2.80 15.62 -14.56
C ILE A 28 2.83 14.10 -14.63
N LYS A 29 2.94 13.50 -15.81
CA LYS A 29 3.09 12.04 -15.95
C LYS A 29 4.38 11.55 -15.31
N HIS A 30 5.46 12.30 -15.45
CA HIS A 30 6.74 11.97 -14.82
C HIS A 30 6.63 12.02 -13.30
N ILE A 31 6.08 13.11 -12.74
CA ILE A 31 5.80 13.26 -11.30
C ILE A 31 4.92 12.10 -10.80
N ALA A 32 3.85 11.77 -11.52
CA ALA A 32 2.96 10.66 -11.17
C ALA A 32 3.68 9.31 -11.14
N SER A 33 4.60 9.06 -12.08
CA SER A 33 5.41 7.85 -12.14
C SER A 33 6.37 7.73 -10.94
N LEU A 34 7.08 8.81 -10.62
CA LEU A 34 7.97 8.88 -9.45
C LEU A 34 7.19 8.63 -8.15
N ALA A 35 6.08 9.34 -7.97
CA ALA A 35 5.21 9.20 -6.80
C ALA A 35 4.66 7.78 -6.66
N HIS A 36 4.26 7.16 -7.77
CA HIS A 36 3.78 5.79 -7.79
C HIS A 36 4.87 4.78 -7.36
N LYS A 37 6.11 4.94 -7.85
CA LYS A 37 7.25 4.12 -7.41
C LYS A 37 7.54 4.31 -5.93
N ALA A 38 7.59 5.55 -5.46
CA ALA A 38 7.82 5.88 -4.05
C ALA A 38 6.74 5.27 -3.14
N MET A 39 5.46 5.32 -3.56
CA MET A 39 4.36 4.72 -2.80
C MET A 39 4.45 3.19 -2.72
N ARG A 40 4.85 2.54 -3.82
CA ARG A 40 5.10 1.08 -3.82
C ARG A 40 6.21 0.73 -2.84
N LEU A 41 7.34 1.44 -2.89
CA LEU A 41 8.48 1.22 -2.00
C LEU A 41 8.11 1.46 -0.53
N PHE A 42 7.43 2.55 -0.23
CA PHE A 42 6.94 2.84 1.12
C PHE A 42 5.98 1.77 1.64
N THR A 43 5.10 1.26 0.78
CA THR A 43 4.14 0.22 1.16
C THR A 43 4.86 -1.07 1.57
N VAL A 44 5.90 -1.47 0.84
CA VAL A 44 6.64 -2.70 1.16
C VAL A 44 7.55 -2.58 2.38
N THR A 45 8.05 -1.38 2.68
CA THR A 45 9.04 -1.14 3.74
C THR A 45 8.41 -0.72 5.07
N GLU A 46 7.38 0.14 5.05
CA GLU A 46 6.92 0.85 6.25
C GLU A 46 5.47 0.51 6.65
N LYS A 47 4.63 0.11 5.70
CA LYS A 47 3.16 0.04 5.91
C LYS A 47 2.53 -1.22 5.33
N GLY A 48 3.28 -2.32 5.23
CA GLY A 48 2.86 -3.58 4.61
C GLY A 48 1.39 -3.92 4.87
N PHE A 49 0.93 -3.78 6.12
CA PHE A 49 -0.47 -3.73 6.57
C PHE A 49 -0.57 -2.98 7.92
N PRO A 50 -1.74 -2.43 8.34
CA PRO A 50 -2.98 -2.13 7.62
C PRO A 50 -2.99 -0.73 6.98
N LYS A 51 -4.02 -0.43 6.16
CA LYS A 51 -4.16 0.84 5.43
C LYS A 51 -4.22 2.03 6.41
N PRO A 52 -3.32 3.03 6.31
CA PRO A 52 -3.38 4.22 7.14
C PRO A 52 -4.66 5.04 6.88
N LEU A 53 -5.26 5.55 7.97
CA LEU A 53 -6.39 6.49 7.92
C LEU A 53 -6.00 7.82 7.25
N SER A 54 -4.72 8.20 7.33
CA SER A 54 -4.16 9.46 6.81
C SER A 54 -3.49 9.30 5.44
N HIS A 55 -4.16 8.66 4.47
CA HIS A 55 -3.53 8.36 3.17
C HIS A 55 -3.11 9.60 2.38
N GLN A 56 -3.85 10.71 2.47
CA GLN A 56 -3.55 11.92 1.69
C GLN A 56 -2.27 12.63 2.14
N SER A 57 -2.04 12.77 3.45
CA SER A 57 -0.82 13.39 3.99
C SER A 57 0.41 12.55 3.68
N ILE A 58 0.32 11.22 3.88
CA ILE A 58 1.40 10.28 3.52
C ILE A 58 1.74 10.38 2.04
N CYS A 59 0.72 10.37 1.16
CA CYS A 59 0.94 10.51 -0.27
C CYS A 59 1.58 11.86 -0.61
N TRP A 60 1.16 12.96 0.02
CA TRP A 60 1.74 14.28 -0.24
C TRP A 60 3.21 14.37 0.21
N ASP A 61 3.54 13.90 1.41
CA ASP A 61 4.90 13.94 1.94
C ASP A 61 5.86 13.12 1.08
N LEU A 62 5.44 11.92 0.68
CA LEU A 62 6.21 11.05 -0.20
C LEU A 62 6.37 11.64 -1.61
N LEU A 63 5.34 12.30 -2.14
CA LEU A 63 5.40 13.00 -3.42
C LEU A 63 6.44 14.11 -3.38
N VAL A 64 6.40 14.99 -2.38
CA VAL A 64 7.37 16.10 -2.22
C VAL A 64 8.80 15.56 -2.12
N LYS A 65 9.02 14.51 -1.31
CA LYS A 65 10.34 13.87 -1.18
C LYS A 65 10.82 13.26 -2.50
N ALA A 66 9.95 12.55 -3.21
CA ALA A 66 10.29 11.90 -4.48
C ALA A 66 10.65 12.93 -5.56
N THR A 67 9.93 14.05 -5.64
CA THR A 67 10.25 15.10 -6.61
C THR A 67 11.50 15.88 -6.24
N ALA A 68 11.75 16.14 -4.95
CA ALA A 68 12.94 16.86 -4.50
C ALA A 68 14.24 16.07 -4.79
N ALA A 69 14.19 14.74 -4.75
CA ALA A 69 15.35 13.88 -5.01
C ALA A 69 15.87 13.95 -6.45
N GLU A 70 15.05 14.36 -7.42
CA GLU A 70 15.44 14.45 -8.83
C GLU A 70 16.27 15.71 -9.14
N ASN A 71 16.33 16.70 -8.23
CA ASN A 71 17.04 17.97 -8.43
C ASN A 71 16.69 18.73 -9.74
N ASP A 72 15.46 18.58 -10.23
CA ASP A 72 14.96 19.24 -11.45
C ASP A 72 14.08 20.44 -11.09
N SER A 73 14.53 21.65 -11.46
CA SER A 73 13.83 22.90 -11.18
C SER A 73 12.44 22.98 -11.85
N GLY A 74 12.26 22.37 -13.02
CA GLY A 74 10.97 22.31 -13.71
C GLY A 74 9.95 21.44 -12.97
N LEU A 75 10.42 20.41 -12.25
CA LEU A 75 9.54 19.63 -11.36
C LEU A 75 9.13 20.44 -10.12
N VAL A 76 10.05 21.23 -9.56
CA VAL A 76 9.78 22.07 -8.38
C VAL A 76 8.72 23.13 -8.69
N ASP A 77 8.82 23.80 -9.83
CA ASP A 77 7.83 24.80 -10.22
C ASP A 77 6.47 24.17 -10.52
N ARG A 78 6.45 23.02 -11.19
CA ARG A 78 5.19 22.28 -11.40
C ARG A 78 4.56 21.78 -10.10
N MET A 79 5.36 21.44 -9.09
CA MET A 79 4.87 21.03 -7.77
C MET A 79 4.16 22.17 -7.01
N LYS A 80 4.59 23.43 -7.18
CA LYS A 80 3.88 24.59 -6.64
C LYS A 80 2.50 24.73 -7.29
N GLU A 81 2.43 24.61 -8.62
CA GLU A 81 1.16 24.65 -9.34
C GLU A 81 0.21 23.51 -8.95
N ILE A 82 0.74 22.30 -8.74
CA ILE A 82 -0.03 21.16 -8.24
C ILE A 82 -0.53 21.41 -6.81
N GLN A 83 0.25 22.10 -5.97
CA GLN A 83 -0.17 22.40 -4.61
C GLN A 83 -1.41 23.28 -4.56
N ASP A 84 -1.50 24.24 -5.48
CA ASP A 84 -2.61 25.21 -5.56
C ASP A 84 -3.83 24.62 -6.30
N ASP A 85 -3.62 23.77 -7.30
CA ASP A 85 -4.71 23.04 -7.99
C ASP A 85 -5.19 21.82 -7.19
N GLN A 86 -6.22 22.03 -6.38
CA GLN A 86 -6.81 20.97 -5.54
C GLN A 86 -7.34 19.77 -6.35
N VAL A 87 -7.82 19.99 -7.58
CA VAL A 87 -8.36 18.91 -8.43
C VAL A 87 -7.22 18.03 -8.92
N LEU A 88 -6.17 18.65 -9.48
CA LEU A 88 -4.99 17.95 -9.96
C LEU A 88 -4.25 17.25 -8.82
N LYS A 89 -4.09 17.93 -7.67
CA LYS A 89 -3.53 17.35 -6.45
C LYS A 89 -4.29 16.09 -6.04
N PHE A 90 -5.62 16.18 -5.92
CA PHE A 90 -6.42 15.04 -5.54
C PHE A 90 -6.29 13.88 -6.53
N GLN A 91 -6.33 14.15 -7.84
CA GLN A 91 -6.16 13.12 -8.88
C GLN A 91 -4.78 12.44 -8.79
N LEU A 92 -3.73 13.21 -8.51
CA LEU A 92 -2.37 12.71 -8.37
C LEU A 92 -2.22 11.83 -7.12
N LEU A 93 -2.75 12.27 -5.99
CA LEU A 93 -2.75 11.48 -4.74
C LEU A 93 -3.54 10.19 -4.89
N GLN A 94 -4.69 10.21 -5.59
CA GLN A 94 -5.47 9.02 -5.92
C GLN A 94 -4.70 8.07 -6.84
N TYR A 95 -3.99 8.59 -7.85
CA TYR A 95 -3.17 7.78 -8.73
C TYR A 95 -2.02 7.12 -7.97
N MET A 96 -1.30 7.89 -7.16
CA MET A 96 -0.21 7.41 -6.31
C MET A 96 -0.66 6.31 -5.36
N TRP A 97 -1.81 6.50 -4.69
CA TRP A 97 -2.37 5.53 -3.76
C TRP A 97 -2.64 4.16 -4.41
N LYS A 98 -2.92 4.13 -5.71
CA LYS A 98 -3.09 2.85 -6.44
C LYS A 98 -1.86 1.97 -6.35
N GLY A 99 -0.65 2.53 -6.32
CA GLY A 99 0.59 1.78 -6.15
C GLY A 99 0.60 0.96 -4.87
N SER A 100 0.09 1.55 -3.78
CA SER A 100 -0.08 0.83 -2.50
C SER A 100 -1.10 -0.30 -2.62
N THR A 101 -2.28 -0.02 -3.18
CA THR A 101 -3.32 -1.05 -3.32
C THR A 101 -2.91 -2.21 -4.24
N GLN A 102 -2.12 -1.93 -5.27
CA GLN A 102 -1.59 -2.93 -6.20
C GLN A 102 -0.59 -3.85 -5.48
N VAL A 103 0.40 -3.28 -4.80
CA VAL A 103 1.39 -4.04 -4.02
C VAL A 103 0.71 -4.88 -2.94
N ILE A 104 -0.23 -4.31 -2.19
CA ILE A 104 -0.98 -5.04 -1.18
C ILE A 104 -1.77 -6.20 -1.79
N GLY A 105 -2.47 -5.97 -2.90
CA GLY A 105 -3.25 -7.01 -3.57
C GLY A 105 -2.36 -8.14 -4.09
N GLU A 106 -1.20 -7.79 -4.65
CA GLU A 106 -0.21 -8.74 -5.13
C GLU A 106 0.40 -9.55 -3.97
N LEU A 107 0.80 -8.90 -2.87
CA LEU A 107 1.29 -9.57 -1.66
C LEU A 107 0.25 -10.54 -1.09
N ILE A 108 -1.01 -10.13 -0.99
CA ILE A 108 -2.11 -11.01 -0.55
C ILE A 108 -2.25 -12.20 -1.49
N SER A 109 -2.25 -11.96 -2.80
CA SER A 109 -2.41 -13.02 -3.80
C SER A 109 -1.29 -14.05 -3.69
N LYS A 110 -0.03 -13.61 -3.62
CA LYS A 110 1.11 -14.50 -3.47
C LYS A 110 1.12 -15.20 -2.12
N ALA A 111 0.80 -14.50 -1.03
CA ALA A 111 0.66 -15.13 0.28
C ALA A 111 -0.39 -16.24 0.27
N LYS A 112 -1.54 -16.05 -0.38
CA LYS A 112 -2.57 -17.09 -0.52
C LYS A 112 -2.09 -18.33 -1.28
N ILE A 113 -1.14 -18.18 -2.20
CA ILE A 113 -0.57 -19.30 -2.96
C ILE A 113 0.56 -19.98 -2.19
N SER A 114 1.47 -19.20 -1.61
CA SER A 114 2.72 -19.71 -1.04
C SER A 114 2.62 -20.10 0.43
N VAL A 115 1.83 -19.40 1.24
CA VAL A 115 1.73 -19.65 2.70
C VAL A 115 1.11 -21.02 3.00
N PRO A 116 -0.04 -21.42 2.41
CA PRO A 116 -0.67 -22.69 2.77
C PRO A 116 0.21 -23.93 2.56
N PRO A 117 0.86 -24.15 1.39
CA PRO A 117 1.73 -25.30 1.23
C PRO A 117 3.00 -25.22 2.09
N THR A 118 3.55 -24.00 2.31
CA THR A 118 4.75 -23.81 3.14
C THR A 118 4.54 -24.29 4.57
N TYR A 119 3.34 -24.10 5.12
CA TYR A 119 3.03 -24.48 6.50
C TYR A 119 2.07 -25.67 6.61
N GLY A 120 1.84 -26.41 5.54
CA GLY A 120 0.95 -27.57 5.54
C GLY A 120 -0.50 -27.25 5.94
N ILE A 121 -0.96 -26.01 5.72
CA ILE A 121 -2.33 -25.57 6.00
C ILE A 121 -3.25 -26.21 4.95
N LYS A 122 -3.76 -27.41 5.25
CA LYS A 122 -4.78 -28.10 4.45
C LYS A 122 -6.10 -28.10 5.22
N ASN A 123 -7.18 -27.64 4.59
CA ASN A 123 -8.56 -27.70 5.12
C ASN A 123 -8.69 -27.33 6.61
N THR A 124 -7.97 -26.30 7.06
CA THR A 124 -8.04 -25.86 8.45
C THR A 124 -9.40 -25.22 8.69
N HIS A 125 -10.13 -25.70 9.71
CA HIS A 125 -11.37 -25.05 10.15
C HIS A 125 -11.14 -23.55 10.36
N LYS A 126 -12.04 -22.71 9.85
CA LYS A 126 -11.94 -21.24 9.84
C LYS A 126 -11.56 -20.66 11.22
N ASP A 127 -12.11 -21.29 12.24
CA ASP A 127 -11.99 -21.02 13.66
C ASP A 127 -10.55 -21.25 14.16
N ARG A 128 -9.87 -22.31 13.73
CA ARG A 128 -8.44 -22.55 14.06
C ARG A 128 -7.48 -21.65 13.27
N LEU A 129 -7.89 -21.19 12.10
CA LEU A 129 -7.05 -20.32 11.26
C LEU A 129 -6.83 -18.95 11.92
N SER A 130 -7.89 -18.35 12.47
CA SER A 130 -7.79 -17.06 13.18
C SER A 130 -6.82 -17.11 14.36
N ASP A 131 -6.93 -18.13 15.22
CA ASP A 131 -6.04 -18.31 16.38
C ASP A 131 -4.58 -18.55 15.97
N THR A 132 -4.39 -19.26 14.86
CA THR A 132 -3.06 -19.53 14.31
C THR A 132 -2.43 -18.25 13.77
N ILE A 133 -3.19 -17.45 13.00
CA ILE A 133 -2.74 -16.15 12.49
C ILE A 133 -2.40 -15.20 13.65
N TYR A 134 -3.26 -15.13 14.66
CA TYR A 134 -3.04 -14.30 15.84
C TYR A 134 -1.75 -14.69 16.57
N TRP A 135 -1.53 -16.00 16.77
CA TRP A 135 -0.31 -16.50 17.38
C TRP A 135 0.94 -16.16 16.53
N ILE A 136 0.91 -16.39 15.21
CA ILE A 136 2.05 -16.10 14.32
C ILE A 136 2.43 -14.62 14.39
N ILE A 137 1.44 -13.72 14.36
CA ILE A 137 1.68 -12.27 14.40
C ILE A 137 2.28 -11.85 15.74
N ASN A 138 1.69 -12.28 16.86
CA ASN A 138 2.10 -11.83 18.18
C ASN A 138 3.42 -12.44 18.67
N SER A 139 3.73 -13.67 18.24
CA SER A 139 5.02 -14.30 18.55
C SER A 139 6.12 -13.91 17.56
N GLY A 140 5.78 -13.24 16.46
CA GLY A 140 6.71 -12.98 15.36
C GLY A 140 7.20 -14.25 14.66
N ALA A 141 6.56 -15.41 14.88
CA ALA A 141 7.07 -16.71 14.42
C ALA A 141 7.34 -16.76 12.91
N PHE A 142 6.61 -15.99 12.09
CA PHE A 142 6.77 -15.96 10.63
C PHE A 142 8.18 -15.62 10.14
N ILE A 143 9.02 -15.02 10.98
CA ILE A 143 10.42 -14.72 10.63
C ILE A 143 11.34 -15.93 10.80
N ASN A 144 10.93 -16.96 11.54
CA ASN A 144 11.78 -18.07 11.97
C ASN A 144 11.81 -19.21 10.95
N ASN A 145 12.95 -19.90 10.85
CA ASN A 145 13.18 -20.95 9.84
C ASN A 145 12.19 -22.13 9.96
N SER A 146 11.89 -22.54 11.19
CA SER A 146 11.08 -23.72 11.50
C SER A 146 9.87 -23.28 12.30
N ILE A 147 8.67 -23.39 11.72
CA ILE A 147 7.40 -23.10 12.39
C ILE A 147 6.53 -24.36 12.36
N ASP A 148 6.09 -24.79 13.54
CA ASP A 148 5.03 -25.78 13.68
C ASP A 148 3.72 -25.08 14.03
N LEU A 149 2.78 -25.05 13.09
CA LEU A 149 1.46 -24.44 13.30
C LEU A 149 0.54 -25.27 14.19
N LYS A 150 0.75 -26.58 14.30
CA LYS A 150 -0.06 -27.46 15.15
C LYS A 150 0.33 -27.29 16.61
N GLU A 151 1.62 -27.30 16.88
CA GLU A 151 2.17 -27.17 18.23
C GLU A 151 2.40 -25.71 18.65
N LYS A 152 2.19 -24.75 17.74
CA LYS A 152 2.46 -23.32 17.96
C LYS A 152 3.89 -23.10 18.49
N MET A 153 4.85 -23.73 17.82
CA MET A 153 6.28 -23.62 18.14
C MET A 153 7.05 -22.99 16.98
N SER A 154 8.14 -22.30 17.30
CA SER A 154 9.08 -21.83 16.30
C SER A 154 10.51 -21.85 16.82
N ASP A 155 11.47 -22.15 15.95
CA ASP A 155 12.91 -22.05 16.30
C ASP A 155 13.38 -20.60 16.23
N THR A 156 13.44 -19.95 17.38
CA THR A 156 13.86 -18.55 17.52
C THR A 156 15.37 -18.35 17.38
N ASN A 157 16.17 -19.44 17.35
CA ASN A 157 17.62 -19.34 17.17
C ASN A 157 18.02 -19.03 15.72
N GLN A 158 17.07 -19.12 14.78
CA GLN A 158 17.29 -18.89 13.36
C GLN A 158 16.29 -17.88 12.76
N PRO A 159 16.35 -16.60 13.18
CA PRO A 159 15.48 -15.56 12.64
C PRO A 159 15.84 -15.22 11.19
N TRP A 160 14.84 -14.73 10.46
CA TRP A 160 14.88 -14.31 9.04
C TRP A 160 15.22 -15.39 8.02
N LYS A 161 15.29 -16.66 8.44
CA LYS A 161 15.66 -17.79 7.56
C LYS A 161 14.49 -18.51 6.93
N ASN A 162 13.25 -18.10 7.22
CA ASN A 162 12.09 -18.72 6.60
C ASN A 162 12.07 -18.49 5.08
N ASN A 163 11.91 -19.58 4.31
CA ASN A 163 11.83 -19.50 2.85
C ASN A 163 10.71 -18.59 2.35
N ILE A 164 9.62 -18.42 3.12
CA ILE A 164 8.52 -17.51 2.75
C ILE A 164 9.00 -16.06 2.66
N ILE A 165 9.93 -15.64 3.51
CA ILE A 165 10.48 -14.28 3.53
C ILE A 165 11.19 -14.03 2.20
N LYS A 166 12.05 -14.97 1.78
CA LYS A 166 12.75 -14.89 0.49
C LYS A 166 11.78 -14.83 -0.68
N ILE A 167 10.75 -15.68 -0.70
CA ILE A 167 9.73 -15.68 -1.76
C ILE A 167 8.98 -14.34 -1.81
N LEU A 168 8.60 -13.79 -0.65
CA LEU A 168 7.87 -12.54 -0.57
C LEU A 168 8.73 -11.34 -0.99
N PHE A 169 10.03 -11.34 -0.69
CA PHE A 169 10.96 -10.29 -1.14
C PHE A 169 11.32 -10.40 -2.62
N GLN A 170 11.63 -11.60 -3.12
CA GLN A 170 11.92 -11.82 -4.54
C GLN A 170 10.72 -11.55 -5.47
N ALA A 171 9.54 -11.46 -4.89
CA ALA A 171 8.29 -11.21 -5.59
C ALA A 171 7.96 -9.72 -5.77
N GLN A 172 8.77 -8.80 -5.24
CA GLN A 172 8.61 -7.34 -5.39
C GLN A 172 9.28 -6.83 -6.67
#